data_AF-A0AAW8ES93-F1
#
_entry.id   AF-A0AAW8ES93-F1
#
_cell.length_a   1.000
_cell.length_b   1.000
_cell.length_c   1.000
_cell.angle_alpha   90.00
_cell.angle_beta   90.00
_cell.angle_gamma   90.00
#
_symmetry.space_group_name_H-M   'P 1'
#
loop_
_entity.id
_entity.type
_entity.pdbx_description
1 polymer ?
#
loop_
_entity_poly.entity_id
_entity_poly.type
_entity_poly.pdbx_seq_one_letter_code
_entity_poly.pdbx_strand_id
1 'polypeptide(L)'
;MKRTTALGLGALLTGLAAFTAQPATADAASPAGAGDPLSTTQCEAAPQTMAYYRTWRDVTVPQNANSNLPDPNVTRMTDLPAEIDVAMVFDAGATAGTDYWPTLRDTDVPALHARGTKVVYTLWIDKLAKADIPLDDASYRAYAQQLVDTYVTPYGLDGIDVDVESYPQGDDLTRAIGVFDALGELIGPKSGSDRIFIYDTNQTGDTPLFEAVSGNISYVLLQAYGRGVSGMQATWETFADDVAPCRFLPGFSFYEEQDRTHWGDAEGIYDSTTAPSSTAYQYAIWQPEEGAKGGFFAYAVDRDGKVYGDDTITKTDFTWMRNLSRVQDDAAGVEPAPPAAPTAAVDADRVTLRGTGVAGAEISATTSGPGRTATAATAAVAADGTWTIVLDRKLTPPQSVAVSQSVDGSASEAVEVRFRPGAH
;
A
#
# COMPACT_ATOMS: atom_id res chain seq x y z
N MET A 1 53.88 7.72 -63.56
CA MET A 1 54.74 8.83 -64.04
C MET A 1 54.35 10.11 -63.29
N LYS A 2 55.31 10.69 -62.54
CA LYS A 2 55.53 12.12 -62.24
C LYS A 2 54.33 12.93 -61.65
N ARG A 3 54.43 13.70 -60.58
CA ARG A 3 55.58 14.26 -59.84
C ARG A 3 55.09 14.83 -58.50
N THR A 4 55.93 14.63 -57.49
CA THR A 4 56.07 15.35 -56.22
C THR A 4 56.20 16.87 -56.40
N THR A 5 55.71 17.65 -55.42
CA THR A 5 56.47 18.79 -54.86
C THR A 5 56.13 18.99 -53.38
N ALA A 6 57.17 19.10 -52.56
CA ALA A 6 57.14 19.44 -51.15
C ALA A 6 57.84 20.80 -50.94
N LEU A 7 57.34 21.59 -49.99
CA LEU A 7 57.99 22.66 -49.23
C LEU A 7 57.19 22.74 -47.92
N GLY A 8 57.72 22.82 -46.69
CA GLY A 8 59.06 23.12 -46.24
C GLY A 8 58.97 24.05 -45.02
N LEU A 9 59.14 23.46 -43.82
CA LEU A 9 59.56 24.02 -42.52
C LEU A 9 58.87 25.25 -41.88
N GLY A 10 58.43 25.05 -40.63
CA GLY A 10 58.20 26.11 -39.65
C GLY A 10 57.88 25.51 -38.27
N ALA A 11 58.92 25.11 -37.53
CA ALA A 11 58.81 24.62 -36.17
C ALA A 11 58.49 25.75 -35.18
N LEU A 12 57.50 25.55 -34.33
CA LEU A 12 57.39 26.22 -33.03
C LEU A 12 57.00 25.16 -32.00
N LEU A 13 57.97 24.79 -31.16
CA LEU A 13 57.76 24.04 -29.93
C LEU A 13 57.09 24.97 -28.91
N THR A 14 55.89 24.62 -28.49
CA THR A 14 55.37 24.98 -27.16
C THR A 14 54.81 23.70 -26.55
N GLY A 15 55.50 23.22 -25.51
CA GLY A 15 55.12 22.02 -24.79
C GLY A 15 53.76 22.19 -24.12
N LEU A 16 52.83 21.32 -24.47
CA LEU A 16 51.74 20.93 -23.60
C LEU A 16 52.02 19.49 -23.15
N ALA A 17 52.10 19.31 -21.84
CA ALA A 17 52.15 18.00 -21.22
C ALA A 17 50.90 17.20 -21.62
N ALA A 18 51.11 16.13 -22.39
CA ALA A 18 50.09 15.13 -22.61
C ALA A 18 49.93 14.34 -21.31
N PHE A 19 48.87 14.64 -20.54
CA PHE A 19 48.34 13.68 -19.59
C PHE A 19 47.76 12.53 -20.40
N THR A 20 48.53 11.45 -20.54
CA THR A 20 48.00 10.15 -20.96
C THR A 20 47.09 9.65 -19.85
N ALA A 21 45.80 9.96 -19.93
CA ALA A 21 44.81 9.26 -19.12
C ALA A 21 44.81 7.79 -19.58
N GLN A 22 45.34 6.92 -18.73
CA GLN A 22 45.10 5.49 -18.87
C GLN A 22 43.58 5.28 -18.85
N PRO A 23 43.01 4.40 -19.70
CA PRO A 23 41.64 4.00 -19.52
C PRO A 23 41.56 3.33 -18.14
N ALA A 24 40.74 3.91 -17.26
CA ALA A 24 40.40 3.27 -16.00
C ALA A 24 39.77 1.93 -16.37
N THR A 25 40.45 0.84 -16.05
CA THR A 25 39.83 -0.47 -15.95
C THR A 25 38.72 -0.30 -14.93
N ALA A 26 37.47 -0.29 -15.41
CA ALA A 26 36.33 -0.48 -14.53
C ALA A 26 36.56 -1.81 -13.84
N ASP A 27 36.88 -1.77 -12.55
CA ASP A 27 36.72 -2.94 -11.70
C ASP A 27 35.27 -3.38 -11.90
N ALA A 28 35.09 -4.58 -12.46
CA ALA A 28 33.83 -5.27 -12.43
C ALA A 28 33.50 -5.44 -10.95
N ALA A 29 32.69 -4.53 -10.41
CA ALA A 29 32.08 -4.72 -9.12
C ALA A 29 31.37 -6.07 -9.18
N SER A 30 31.77 -6.99 -8.31
CA SER A 30 31.02 -8.22 -8.08
C SER A 30 29.56 -7.86 -7.83
N PRO A 31 28.60 -8.67 -8.32
CA PRO A 31 27.19 -8.41 -8.03
C PRO A 31 27.03 -8.22 -6.53
N ALA A 32 26.30 -7.17 -6.13
CA ALA A 32 25.93 -6.95 -4.74
C ALA A 32 25.40 -8.29 -4.21
N GLY A 33 26.04 -8.81 -3.15
CA GLY A 33 25.63 -10.09 -2.57
C GLY A 33 24.13 -10.07 -2.32
N ALA A 34 23.45 -11.17 -2.64
CA ALA A 34 22.04 -11.32 -2.33
C ALA A 34 21.82 -10.91 -0.87
N GLY A 35 21.00 -9.87 -0.64
CA GLY A 35 20.60 -9.50 0.71
C GLY A 35 20.07 -10.74 1.42
N ASP A 36 20.43 -10.90 2.69
CA ASP A 36 19.99 -12.04 3.50
C ASP A 36 18.46 -12.07 3.49
N PRO A 37 17.83 -13.09 2.86
CA PRO A 37 16.38 -13.16 2.76
C PRO A 37 15.70 -13.33 4.14
N LEU A 38 16.46 -13.75 5.16
CA LEU A 38 16.02 -13.84 6.54
C LEU A 38 16.34 -12.56 7.35
N SER A 39 16.88 -11.54 6.69
CA SER A 39 17.15 -10.25 7.34
C SER A 39 15.86 -9.67 7.92
N THR A 40 15.91 -9.40 9.22
CA THR A 40 14.80 -8.77 9.95
C THR A 40 14.89 -7.25 9.98
N THR A 41 15.82 -6.64 9.24
CA THR A 41 15.92 -5.17 9.15
C THR A 41 14.64 -4.53 8.58
N GLN A 42 13.87 -5.30 7.80
CA GLN A 42 12.56 -4.88 7.30
C GLN A 42 11.40 -5.19 8.28
N CYS A 43 11.67 -5.92 9.38
CA CYS A 43 10.67 -6.37 10.35
C CYS A 43 10.38 -5.35 11.48
N GLU A 44 10.93 -4.14 11.43
CA GLU A 44 10.66 -3.10 12.44
C GLU A 44 9.31 -2.38 12.19
N ALA A 45 8.64 -2.66 11.07
CA ALA A 45 7.36 -2.07 10.71
C ALA A 45 6.18 -2.75 11.41
N ALA A 46 5.11 -1.97 11.65
CA ALA A 46 3.81 -2.48 12.03
C ALA A 46 3.28 -3.49 10.98
N PRO A 47 2.44 -4.47 11.36
CA PRO A 47 1.88 -5.42 10.40
C PRO A 47 1.01 -4.66 9.39
N GLN A 48 1.13 -5.04 8.12
CA GLN A 48 0.53 -4.34 7.00
C GLN A 48 -0.89 -4.86 6.72
N THR A 49 -1.76 -3.97 6.27
CA THR A 49 -3.06 -4.28 5.68
C THR A 49 -3.00 -3.96 4.20
N MET A 50 -3.09 -4.99 3.35
CA MET A 50 -3.05 -4.83 1.90
C MET A 50 -4.37 -5.22 1.24
N ALA A 51 -4.67 -4.66 0.07
CA ALA A 51 -5.96 -4.91 -0.57
C ALA A 51 -5.90 -4.83 -2.10
N TYR A 52 -6.38 -5.86 -2.77
CA TYR A 52 -6.58 -5.84 -4.23
C TYR A 52 -7.85 -5.10 -4.59
N TYR A 53 -7.67 -3.97 -5.26
CA TYR A 53 -8.73 -3.15 -5.82
C TYR A 53 -8.91 -3.46 -7.30
N ARG A 54 -10.03 -4.09 -7.65
CA ARG A 54 -10.34 -4.51 -9.01
C ARG A 54 -10.69 -3.29 -9.86
N THR A 55 -9.77 -2.89 -10.73
CA THR A 55 -9.87 -1.63 -11.51
C THR A 55 -11.16 -1.53 -12.33
N TRP A 56 -11.69 -2.65 -12.81
CA TRP A 56 -12.93 -2.69 -13.58
C TRP A 56 -14.21 -2.44 -12.76
N ARG A 57 -14.08 -2.30 -11.44
CA ARG A 57 -15.14 -1.89 -10.51
C ARG A 57 -15.02 -0.44 -10.06
N ASP A 58 -14.00 0.28 -10.55
CA ASP A 58 -13.90 1.72 -10.33
C ASP A 58 -15.00 2.48 -11.09
N VAL A 59 -15.51 3.56 -10.50
CA VAL A 59 -16.55 4.41 -11.12
C VAL A 59 -16.15 5.01 -12.47
N THR A 60 -14.85 5.11 -12.75
CA THR A 60 -14.31 5.61 -14.03
C THR A 60 -14.36 4.57 -15.15
N VAL A 61 -14.63 3.31 -14.81
CA VAL A 61 -14.76 2.21 -15.77
C VAL A 61 -16.25 1.89 -16.00
N PRO A 62 -16.70 1.69 -17.25
CA PRO A 62 -18.07 1.26 -17.52
C PRO A 62 -18.40 -0.08 -16.84
N GLN A 63 -19.59 -0.19 -16.25
CA GLN A 63 -20.05 -1.41 -15.55
C GLN A 63 -19.92 -2.70 -16.37
N ASN A 64 -20.08 -2.58 -17.69
CA ASN A 64 -20.08 -3.70 -18.63
C ASN A 64 -18.69 -4.01 -19.19
N ALA A 65 -17.63 -3.38 -18.68
CA ALA A 65 -16.27 -3.61 -19.16
C ALA A 65 -15.75 -5.02 -18.81
N ASN A 66 -16.22 -5.61 -17.70
CA ASN A 66 -15.82 -6.94 -17.26
C ASN A 66 -16.96 -7.76 -16.59
N SER A 67 -18.22 -7.37 -16.76
CA SER A 67 -19.38 -8.18 -16.35
C SER A 67 -20.60 -7.83 -17.19
N ASN A 68 -21.68 -8.60 -17.02
CA ASN A 68 -22.98 -8.33 -17.65
C ASN A 68 -23.98 -7.70 -16.68
N LEU A 69 -23.48 -7.11 -15.58
CA LEU A 69 -24.34 -6.57 -14.53
C LEU A 69 -24.95 -5.22 -14.95
N PRO A 70 -26.20 -4.96 -14.53
CA PRO A 70 -26.91 -3.74 -14.87
C PRO A 70 -26.54 -2.56 -13.97
N ASP A 71 -25.91 -2.80 -12.82
CA ASP A 71 -25.59 -1.77 -11.84
C ASP A 71 -24.32 -1.01 -12.23
N PRO A 72 -24.31 0.33 -12.11
CA PRO A 72 -23.10 1.11 -12.33
C PRO A 72 -22.05 0.82 -11.25
N ASN A 73 -20.78 0.99 -11.60
CA ASN A 73 -19.72 1.05 -10.61
C ASN A 73 -19.92 2.29 -9.71
N VAL A 74 -19.79 2.12 -8.39
CA VAL A 74 -20.08 3.17 -7.39
C VAL A 74 -18.95 3.43 -6.39
N THR A 75 -17.88 2.64 -6.45
CA THR A 75 -16.72 2.74 -5.56
C THR A 75 -15.55 3.33 -6.32
N ARG A 76 -14.81 4.25 -5.69
CA ARG A 76 -13.51 4.77 -6.18
C ARG A 76 -12.36 4.17 -5.39
N MET A 77 -11.18 4.13 -5.97
CA MET A 77 -9.97 3.77 -5.21
C MET A 77 -9.71 4.72 -4.02
N THR A 78 -10.09 6.00 -4.12
CA THR A 78 -10.02 6.96 -2.99
C THR A 78 -10.99 6.66 -1.84
N ASP A 79 -12.05 5.87 -2.08
CA ASP A 79 -12.98 5.48 -1.03
C ASP A 79 -12.36 4.47 -0.05
N LEU A 80 -11.24 3.82 -0.42
CA LEU A 80 -10.53 2.89 0.47
C LEU A 80 -10.25 3.56 1.84
N PRO A 81 -10.30 2.81 2.96
CA PRO A 81 -9.96 3.33 4.28
C PRO A 81 -8.48 3.72 4.40
N ALA A 82 -8.13 4.54 5.40
CA ALA A 82 -6.74 4.91 5.69
C ALA A 82 -5.97 3.75 6.35
N GLU A 83 -6.71 2.79 6.91
CA GLU A 83 -6.26 1.54 7.50
C GLU A 83 -5.70 0.55 6.45
N ILE A 84 -5.77 0.86 5.15
CA ILE A 84 -5.08 0.10 4.10
C ILE A 84 -3.73 0.76 3.85
N ASP A 85 -2.66 0.03 4.16
CA ASP A 85 -1.27 0.46 3.96
C ASP A 85 -0.84 0.34 2.50
N VAL A 86 -1.31 -0.70 1.79
CA VAL A 86 -0.99 -0.93 0.37
C VAL A 86 -2.25 -1.27 -0.42
N ALA A 87 -2.58 -0.43 -1.39
CA ALA A 87 -3.65 -0.67 -2.36
C ALA A 87 -3.07 -1.24 -3.66
N MET A 88 -3.48 -2.45 -4.04
CA MET A 88 -3.04 -3.10 -5.27
C MET A 88 -3.98 -2.73 -6.43
N VAL A 89 -3.42 -2.17 -7.50
CA VAL A 89 -4.09 -1.91 -8.77
C VAL A 89 -4.18 -3.24 -9.52
N PHE A 90 -5.34 -3.88 -9.46
CA PHE A 90 -5.60 -5.17 -10.11
C PHE A 90 -6.37 -4.99 -11.43
N ASP A 91 -5.64 -4.99 -12.56
CA ASP A 91 -6.20 -4.79 -13.90
C ASP A 91 -6.27 -6.09 -14.72
N ALA A 92 -7.44 -6.31 -15.32
CA ALA A 92 -7.73 -7.41 -16.24
C ALA A 92 -7.96 -6.93 -17.69
N GLY A 93 -7.46 -5.74 -18.05
CA GLY A 93 -7.56 -5.17 -19.39
C GLY A 93 -8.85 -4.40 -19.69
N ALA A 94 -9.74 -4.24 -18.70
CA ALA A 94 -11.04 -3.56 -18.85
C ALA A 94 -10.94 -2.01 -18.76
N THR A 95 -9.76 -1.49 -18.43
CA THR A 95 -9.48 -0.04 -18.28
C THR A 95 -9.03 0.63 -19.58
N ALA A 96 -8.89 -0.12 -20.68
CA ALA A 96 -8.43 0.41 -21.94
C ALA A 96 -9.40 1.49 -22.49
N GLY A 97 -8.88 2.72 -22.64
CA GLY A 97 -9.66 3.85 -23.17
C GLY A 97 -10.66 4.47 -22.19
N THR A 98 -10.59 4.10 -20.91
CA THR A 98 -11.38 4.74 -19.84
C THR A 98 -10.60 5.86 -19.16
N ASP A 99 -11.28 6.63 -18.31
CA ASP A 99 -10.65 7.69 -17.51
C ASP A 99 -9.91 7.16 -16.27
N TYR A 100 -9.81 5.83 -16.09
CA TYR A 100 -9.17 5.21 -14.94
C TYR A 100 -7.71 5.65 -14.78
N TRP A 101 -6.90 5.51 -15.83
CA TRP A 101 -5.47 5.78 -15.76
C TRP A 101 -5.10 7.25 -15.49
N PRO A 102 -5.75 8.26 -16.13
CA PRO A 102 -5.60 9.64 -15.72
C PRO A 102 -6.06 9.91 -14.29
N THR A 103 -7.18 9.30 -13.86
CA THR A 103 -7.71 9.48 -12.49
C THR A 103 -6.77 8.89 -11.45
N LEU A 104 -6.21 7.70 -11.71
CA LEU A 104 -5.21 7.05 -10.88
C LEU A 104 -4.01 7.98 -10.65
N ARG A 105 -3.44 8.55 -11.73
CA ARG A 105 -2.28 9.45 -11.67
C ARG A 105 -2.58 10.75 -10.94
N ASP A 106 -3.66 11.43 -11.33
CA ASP A 106 -3.89 12.83 -10.99
C ASP A 106 -4.69 12.99 -9.69
N THR A 107 -5.42 11.96 -9.27
CA THR A 107 -6.36 12.01 -8.14
C THR A 107 -6.09 10.91 -7.12
N ASP A 108 -6.14 9.65 -7.52
CA ASP A 108 -6.17 8.54 -6.55
C ASP A 108 -4.83 8.37 -5.84
N VAL A 109 -3.73 8.26 -6.58
CA VAL A 109 -2.38 8.10 -6.01
C VAL A 109 -2.02 9.28 -5.10
N PRO A 110 -2.16 10.56 -5.51
CA PRO A 110 -1.91 11.69 -4.61
C PRO A 110 -2.77 11.68 -3.33
N ALA A 111 -4.05 11.30 -3.42
CA ALA A 111 -4.94 11.25 -2.26
C ALA A 111 -4.59 10.09 -1.31
N LEU A 112 -4.19 8.94 -1.85
CA LEU A 112 -3.74 7.77 -1.10
C LEU A 112 -2.40 8.05 -0.40
N HIS A 113 -1.43 8.63 -1.11
CA HIS A 113 -0.15 9.05 -0.53
C HIS A 113 -0.32 10.09 0.58
N ALA A 114 -1.24 11.04 0.43
CA ALA A 114 -1.48 12.07 1.44
C ALA A 114 -1.94 11.51 2.80
N ARG A 115 -2.45 10.28 2.83
CA ARG A 115 -2.82 9.55 4.06
C ARG A 115 -1.92 8.35 4.38
N GLY A 116 -0.80 8.20 3.67
CA GLY A 116 0.20 7.16 3.93
C GLY A 116 -0.04 5.82 3.22
N THR A 117 -1.11 5.67 2.43
CA THR A 117 -1.36 4.46 1.65
C THR A 117 -0.45 4.42 0.43
N LYS A 118 0.36 3.36 0.30
CA LYS A 118 1.14 3.05 -0.90
C LYS A 118 0.24 2.41 -1.97
N VAL A 119 0.63 2.54 -3.23
CA VAL A 119 -0.09 2.00 -4.38
C VAL A 119 0.85 1.14 -5.21
N VAL A 120 0.46 -0.10 -5.48
CA VAL A 120 1.31 -1.09 -6.18
C VAL A 120 0.56 -1.65 -7.38
N TYR A 121 1.26 -1.92 -8.49
CA TYR A 121 0.65 -2.50 -9.68
C TYR A 121 0.85 -4.02 -9.74
N THR A 122 -0.21 -4.79 -9.98
CA THR A 122 -0.12 -6.25 -10.10
C THR A 122 0.11 -6.68 -11.55
N LEU A 123 1.15 -7.50 -11.76
CA LEU A 123 1.48 -8.15 -13.02
C LEU A 123 1.23 -9.64 -12.93
N TRP A 124 0.56 -10.22 -13.93
CA TRP A 124 0.53 -11.67 -14.12
C TRP A 124 1.94 -12.21 -14.38
N ILE A 125 2.31 -13.35 -13.79
CA ILE A 125 3.62 -14.01 -14.02
C ILE A 125 3.96 -14.20 -15.51
N ASP A 126 2.96 -14.37 -16.37
CA ASP A 126 3.13 -14.45 -17.83
C ASP A 126 3.83 -13.22 -18.43
N LYS A 127 3.72 -12.05 -17.80
CA LYS A 127 4.44 -10.84 -18.22
C LYS A 127 5.95 -10.99 -18.11
N LEU A 128 6.43 -11.86 -17.22
CA LEU A 128 7.85 -12.17 -17.05
C LEU A 128 8.17 -13.46 -17.80
N ALA A 129 7.45 -14.53 -17.46
CA ALA A 129 7.71 -15.88 -17.93
C ALA A 129 7.56 -16.03 -19.45
N LYS A 130 6.71 -15.25 -20.13
CA LYS A 130 6.47 -15.35 -21.58
C LYS A 130 6.88 -14.10 -22.37
N ALA A 131 7.69 -13.23 -21.78
CA ALA A 131 8.18 -12.05 -22.49
C ALA A 131 8.99 -12.44 -23.74
N ASP A 132 8.74 -11.77 -24.87
CA ASP A 132 9.46 -11.99 -26.12
C ASP A 132 10.81 -11.25 -26.11
N ILE A 133 11.70 -11.73 -25.25
CA ILE A 133 13.05 -11.20 -25.05
C ILE A 133 14.09 -12.34 -25.04
N PRO A 134 15.34 -12.07 -25.46
CA PRO A 134 16.44 -13.02 -25.32
C PRO A 134 16.69 -13.42 -23.86
N LEU A 135 17.22 -14.63 -23.66
CA LEU A 135 17.58 -15.16 -22.34
C LEU A 135 18.97 -14.68 -21.90
N ASP A 136 19.12 -13.38 -21.67
CA ASP A 136 20.36 -12.76 -21.19
C ASP A 136 20.10 -11.57 -20.27
N ASP A 137 21.07 -11.28 -19.40
CA ASP A 137 20.99 -10.24 -18.37
C ASP A 137 20.68 -8.84 -18.93
N ALA A 138 21.22 -8.51 -20.10
CA ALA A 138 21.01 -7.20 -20.71
C ALA A 138 19.54 -7.02 -21.13
N SER A 139 18.96 -8.08 -21.71
CA SER A 139 17.55 -8.12 -22.12
C SER A 139 16.62 -8.10 -20.91
N TYR A 140 16.95 -8.83 -19.85
CA TYR A 140 16.18 -8.82 -18.61
C TYR A 140 16.16 -7.43 -17.95
N ARG A 141 17.31 -6.76 -17.84
CA ARG A 141 17.40 -5.39 -17.30
C ARG A 141 16.62 -4.38 -18.14
N ALA A 142 16.74 -4.45 -19.46
CA ALA A 142 16.01 -3.56 -20.35
C ALA A 142 14.49 -3.75 -20.20
N TYR A 143 14.05 -5.01 -20.11
CA TYR A 143 12.63 -5.33 -19.95
C TYR A 143 12.09 -4.98 -18.56
N ALA A 144 12.85 -5.23 -17.49
CA ALA A 144 12.49 -4.82 -16.13
C ALA A 144 12.32 -3.29 -16.04
N GLN A 145 13.24 -2.52 -16.64
CA GLN A 145 13.11 -1.06 -16.73
C GLN A 145 11.87 -0.66 -17.51
N GLN A 146 11.58 -1.33 -18.63
CA GLN A 146 10.36 -1.09 -19.41
C GLN A 146 9.08 -1.32 -18.57
N LEU A 147 9.04 -2.37 -17.73
CA LEU A 147 7.90 -2.63 -16.84
C LEU A 147 7.72 -1.48 -15.84
N VAL A 148 8.79 -1.03 -15.20
CA VAL A 148 8.75 0.12 -14.28
C VAL A 148 8.31 1.40 -15.00
N ASP A 149 8.83 1.66 -16.19
CA ASP A 149 8.49 2.84 -16.99
C ASP A 149 7.06 2.80 -17.55
N THR A 150 6.47 1.61 -17.66
CA THR A 150 5.10 1.43 -18.14
C THR A 150 4.09 1.51 -17.00
N TYR A 151 4.34 0.81 -15.89
CA TYR A 151 3.34 0.55 -14.87
C TYR A 151 3.54 1.36 -13.60
N VAL A 152 4.76 1.78 -13.29
CA VAL A 152 5.07 2.45 -12.02
C VAL A 152 5.25 3.96 -12.24
N THR A 153 6.24 4.32 -13.06
CA THR A 153 6.69 5.71 -13.21
C THR A 153 5.60 6.67 -13.70
N PRO A 154 4.77 6.34 -14.71
CA PRO A 154 3.78 7.30 -15.24
C PRO A 154 2.67 7.68 -14.26
N TYR A 155 2.41 6.82 -13.29
CA TYR A 155 1.32 6.98 -12.32
C TYR A 155 1.83 7.31 -10.91
N GLY A 156 3.15 7.34 -10.72
CA GLY A 156 3.76 7.60 -9.41
C GLY A 156 3.54 6.47 -8.41
N LEU A 157 3.47 5.21 -8.86
CA LEU A 157 3.23 4.08 -7.98
C LEU A 157 4.47 3.73 -7.14
N ASP A 158 4.24 2.99 -6.07
CA ASP A 158 5.23 2.62 -5.06
C ASP A 158 5.82 1.23 -5.29
N GLY A 159 5.41 0.49 -6.32
CA GLY A 159 5.93 -0.85 -6.50
C GLY A 159 5.26 -1.69 -7.57
N ILE A 160 5.72 -2.94 -7.64
CA ILE A 160 5.14 -4.00 -8.47
C ILE A 160 4.85 -5.19 -7.57
N ASP A 161 3.71 -5.81 -7.84
CA ASP A 161 3.29 -7.10 -7.34
C ASP A 161 3.26 -8.07 -8.52
N VAL A 162 3.72 -9.32 -8.32
CA VAL A 162 3.73 -10.33 -9.38
C VAL A 162 2.92 -11.54 -8.92
N ASP A 163 1.84 -11.78 -9.66
CA ASP A 163 0.86 -12.83 -9.42
C ASP A 163 1.31 -14.16 -10.03
N VAL A 164 1.79 -15.04 -9.14
CA VAL A 164 2.39 -16.33 -9.47
C VAL A 164 1.45 -17.48 -9.13
N GLU A 165 0.48 -17.71 -10.02
CA GLU A 165 -0.48 -18.84 -9.95
C GLU A 165 -0.18 -19.97 -10.93
N SER A 166 1.01 -19.98 -11.54
CA SER A 166 1.47 -21.08 -12.41
C SER A 166 2.92 -21.45 -12.14
N TYR A 167 3.34 -22.60 -12.69
CA TYR A 167 4.68 -23.14 -12.53
C TYR A 167 5.48 -23.01 -13.85
N PRO A 168 6.15 -21.87 -14.13
CA PRO A 168 7.06 -21.75 -15.26
C PRO A 168 8.11 -22.86 -15.26
N GLN A 169 8.52 -23.30 -16.45
CA GLN A 169 9.55 -24.34 -16.63
C GLN A 169 10.51 -23.97 -17.76
N GLY A 170 11.70 -24.57 -17.77
CA GLY A 170 12.69 -24.40 -18.83
C GLY A 170 13.05 -22.93 -19.09
N ASP A 171 12.95 -22.50 -20.34
CA ASP A 171 13.21 -21.13 -20.78
C ASP A 171 12.30 -20.10 -20.08
N ASP A 172 11.04 -20.46 -19.79
CA ASP A 172 10.09 -19.55 -19.13
C ASP A 172 10.46 -19.32 -17.67
N LEU A 173 10.91 -20.36 -16.96
CA LEU A 173 11.45 -20.23 -15.60
C LEU A 173 12.74 -19.40 -15.59
N THR A 174 13.65 -19.68 -16.54
CA THR A 174 14.92 -18.95 -16.69
C THR A 174 14.66 -17.46 -16.92
N ARG A 175 13.70 -17.14 -17.79
CA ARG A 175 13.27 -15.77 -18.09
C ARG A 175 12.63 -15.11 -16.88
N ALA A 176 11.73 -15.80 -16.19
CA ALA A 176 11.07 -15.27 -15.01
C ALA A 176 12.07 -14.90 -13.92
N ILE A 177 13.00 -15.80 -13.57
CA ILE A 177 14.06 -15.55 -12.58
C ILE A 177 14.89 -14.33 -13.01
N GLY A 178 15.35 -14.30 -14.27
CA GLY A 178 16.18 -13.21 -14.77
C GLY A 178 15.48 -11.84 -14.72
N VAL A 179 14.20 -11.77 -15.04
CA VAL A 179 13.42 -10.52 -14.96
C VAL A 179 13.11 -10.16 -13.49
N PHE A 180 12.82 -11.12 -12.62
CA PHE A 180 12.68 -10.89 -11.17
C PHE A 180 13.95 -10.29 -10.56
N ASP A 181 15.11 -10.87 -10.86
CA ASP A 181 16.40 -10.36 -10.38
C ASP A 181 16.65 -8.93 -10.87
N ALA A 182 16.38 -8.66 -12.15
CA ALA A 182 16.50 -7.33 -12.72
C ALA A 182 15.51 -6.32 -12.12
N LEU A 183 14.29 -6.74 -11.78
CA LEU A 183 13.32 -5.90 -11.05
C LEU A 183 13.80 -5.63 -9.62
N GLY A 184 14.38 -6.63 -8.93
CA GLY A 184 14.90 -6.50 -7.57
C GLY A 184 16.01 -5.46 -7.41
N GLU A 185 16.73 -5.14 -8.49
CA GLU A 185 17.69 -4.04 -8.52
C GLU A 185 17.03 -2.65 -8.60
N LEU A 186 15.80 -2.57 -9.10
CA LEU A 186 15.06 -1.32 -9.32
C LEU A 186 14.05 -1.03 -8.20
N ILE A 187 13.49 -2.09 -7.59
CA ILE A 187 12.47 -2.04 -6.54
C ILE A 187 12.71 -3.15 -5.51
N GLY A 188 12.16 -3.01 -4.31
CA GLY A 188 12.32 -3.99 -3.23
C GLY A 188 13.62 -3.84 -2.44
N PRO A 189 13.91 -4.75 -1.48
CA PRO A 189 15.03 -4.68 -0.54
C PRO A 189 16.40 -4.38 -1.14
N LYS A 190 16.69 -4.94 -2.33
CA LYS A 190 18.02 -4.83 -2.94
C LYS A 190 18.23 -3.52 -3.69
N SER A 191 17.16 -2.78 -4.00
CA SER A 191 17.22 -1.54 -4.78
C SER A 191 17.74 -0.33 -3.99
N GLY A 192 17.67 -0.37 -2.65
CA GLY A 192 17.93 0.80 -1.81
C GLY A 192 16.89 1.92 -1.94
N SER A 193 15.74 1.64 -2.56
CA SER A 193 14.58 2.54 -2.64
C SER A 193 13.48 2.12 -1.68
N ASP A 194 12.53 3.03 -1.42
CA ASP A 194 11.33 2.75 -0.60
C ASP A 194 10.23 2.00 -1.37
N ARG A 195 10.49 1.65 -2.64
CA ARG A 195 9.53 0.95 -3.50
C ARG A 195 9.43 -0.52 -3.11
N ILE A 196 8.21 -1.03 -3.10
CA ILE A 196 7.87 -2.38 -2.68
C ILE A 196 7.91 -3.32 -3.89
N PHE A 197 8.45 -4.53 -3.70
CA PHE A 197 8.36 -5.60 -4.69
C PHE A 197 7.67 -6.80 -4.08
N ILE A 198 6.54 -7.25 -4.62
CA ILE A 198 5.71 -8.30 -3.99
C ILE A 198 5.69 -9.54 -4.89
N TYR A 199 5.69 -10.69 -4.23
CA TYR A 199 5.42 -11.98 -4.84
C TYR A 199 4.12 -12.51 -4.23
N ASP A 200 3.02 -12.48 -5.00
CA ASP A 200 1.76 -13.07 -4.56
C ASP A 200 1.54 -14.42 -5.24
N THR A 201 0.97 -15.39 -4.51
CA THR A 201 0.88 -16.76 -5.00
C THR A 201 -0.18 -17.58 -4.29
N ASN A 202 -0.76 -18.55 -5.00
CA ASN A 202 -1.55 -19.62 -4.42
C ASN A 202 -0.73 -20.90 -4.13
N GLN A 203 0.58 -20.87 -4.32
CA GLN A 203 1.48 -22.04 -4.21
C GLN A 203 2.16 -22.13 -2.84
N THR A 204 3.00 -23.16 -2.66
CA THR A 204 3.93 -23.31 -1.52
C THR A 204 5.25 -22.59 -1.79
N GLY A 205 6.09 -22.44 -0.77
CA GLY A 205 7.39 -21.76 -0.86
C GLY A 205 8.52 -22.62 -1.46
N ASP A 206 8.35 -23.93 -1.54
CA ASP A 206 9.34 -24.88 -2.10
C ASP A 206 9.36 -24.93 -3.65
N THR A 207 8.96 -23.83 -4.30
CA THR A 207 8.96 -23.75 -5.77
C THR A 207 10.30 -23.23 -6.28
N PRO A 208 10.82 -23.76 -7.41
CA PRO A 208 12.10 -23.31 -7.96
C PRO A 208 12.17 -21.81 -8.27
N LEU A 209 11.02 -21.19 -8.58
CA LEU A 209 10.96 -19.75 -8.82
C LEU A 209 11.07 -18.97 -7.51
N PHE A 210 10.27 -19.33 -6.49
CA PHE A 210 10.29 -18.62 -5.21
C PHE A 210 11.65 -18.69 -4.53
N GLU A 211 12.23 -19.89 -4.39
CA GLU A 211 13.56 -20.10 -3.79
C GLU A 211 14.64 -19.23 -4.49
N ALA A 212 14.53 -19.06 -5.81
CA ALA A 212 15.50 -18.27 -6.58
C ALA A 212 15.35 -16.75 -6.37
N VAL A 213 14.13 -16.25 -6.12
CA VAL A 213 13.83 -14.81 -6.16
C VAL A 213 13.42 -14.21 -4.81
N SER A 214 13.26 -15.02 -3.76
CA SER A 214 12.82 -14.63 -2.41
C SER A 214 13.63 -13.49 -1.78
N GLY A 215 14.93 -13.40 -2.10
CA GLY A 215 15.79 -12.30 -1.66
C GLY A 215 15.49 -10.94 -2.33
N ASN A 216 14.73 -10.92 -3.43
CA ASN A 216 14.40 -9.69 -4.18
C ASN A 216 13.13 -9.01 -3.65
N ILE A 217 12.23 -9.75 -3.01
CA ILE A 217 10.87 -9.29 -2.71
C ILE A 217 10.82 -8.60 -1.35
N SER A 218 9.96 -7.62 -1.16
CA SER A 218 9.59 -7.03 0.12
C SER A 218 8.66 -7.95 0.89
N TYR A 219 7.65 -8.50 0.23
CA TYR A 219 6.60 -9.33 0.86
C TYR A 219 6.24 -10.53 0.00
N VAL A 220 5.83 -11.62 0.64
CA VAL A 220 5.10 -12.73 0.02
C VAL A 220 3.64 -12.69 0.46
N LEU A 221 2.74 -12.71 -0.50
CA LEU A 221 1.30 -12.74 -0.28
C LEU A 221 0.77 -14.13 -0.64
N LEU A 222 0.35 -14.91 0.37
CA LEU A 222 -0.26 -16.22 0.15
C LEU A 222 -1.77 -16.08 -0.06
N GLN A 223 -2.26 -16.35 -1.27
CA GLN A 223 -3.67 -16.46 -1.61
C GLN A 223 -4.30 -17.70 -0.92
N ALA A 224 -4.78 -17.51 0.31
CA ALA A 224 -5.24 -18.58 1.19
C ALA A 224 -6.78 -18.72 1.21
N TYR A 225 -7.45 -18.32 0.13
CA TYR A 225 -8.91 -18.25 0.06
C TYR A 225 -9.56 -19.60 0.37
N GLY A 226 -10.52 -19.61 1.31
CA GLY A 226 -11.23 -20.81 1.77
C GLY A 226 -10.37 -21.89 2.45
N ARG A 227 -9.08 -21.66 2.70
CA ARG A 227 -8.20 -22.68 3.31
C ARG A 227 -8.39 -22.81 4.81
N GLY A 228 -8.82 -21.73 5.48
CA GLY A 228 -8.84 -21.64 6.94
C GLY A 228 -7.42 -21.68 7.55
N VAL A 229 -7.33 -21.73 8.89
CA VAL A 229 -6.03 -21.68 9.60
C VAL A 229 -5.40 -23.04 9.87
N SER A 230 -6.14 -24.15 9.75
CA SER A 230 -5.66 -25.48 10.17
C SER A 230 -4.43 -25.99 9.41
N GLY A 231 -4.17 -25.49 8.20
CA GLY A 231 -2.97 -25.81 7.41
C GLY A 231 -2.01 -24.63 7.20
N MET A 232 -2.25 -23.49 7.86
CA MET A 232 -1.50 -22.27 7.61
C MET A 232 -0.04 -22.39 8.06
N GLN A 233 0.20 -22.95 9.26
CA GLN A 233 1.57 -23.16 9.77
C GLN A 233 2.39 -24.05 8.84
N ALA A 234 1.84 -25.19 8.41
CA ALA A 234 2.52 -26.09 7.48
C ALA A 234 2.79 -25.44 6.11
N THR A 235 1.94 -24.50 5.67
CA THR A 235 2.20 -23.73 4.46
C THR A 235 3.32 -22.73 4.70
N TRP A 236 3.27 -21.97 5.79
CA TRP A 236 4.33 -21.05 6.19
C TRP A 236 5.71 -21.73 6.32
N GLU A 237 5.77 -22.94 6.87
CA GLU A 237 7.02 -23.72 6.99
C GLU A 237 7.71 -23.94 5.64
N THR A 238 6.96 -23.96 4.52
CA THR A 238 7.55 -24.07 3.17
C THR A 238 8.22 -22.77 2.69
N PHE A 239 7.92 -21.64 3.33
CA PHE A 239 8.50 -20.32 3.04
C PHE A 239 9.61 -19.94 4.05
N ALA A 240 9.62 -20.55 5.24
CA ALA A 240 10.36 -20.07 6.39
C ALA A 240 11.89 -20.03 6.23
N ASP A 241 12.46 -20.82 5.31
CA ASP A 241 13.90 -20.82 5.02
C ASP A 241 14.31 -19.65 4.10
N ASP A 242 13.35 -19.03 3.41
CA ASP A 242 13.57 -18.07 2.33
C ASP A 242 12.95 -16.69 2.60
N VAL A 243 12.17 -16.54 3.66
CA VAL A 243 11.58 -15.25 4.03
C VAL A 243 11.29 -15.22 5.53
N ALA A 244 11.53 -14.07 6.17
CA ALA A 244 11.18 -13.86 7.57
C ALA A 244 9.64 -13.75 7.76
N PRO A 245 9.07 -14.14 8.91
CA PRO A 245 7.62 -14.14 9.12
C PRO A 245 7.01 -12.75 8.92
N CYS A 246 7.72 -11.68 9.30
CA CYS A 246 7.30 -10.29 9.11
C CYS A 246 7.12 -9.85 7.64
N ARG A 247 7.46 -10.71 6.68
CA ARG A 247 7.30 -10.48 5.25
C ARG A 247 6.23 -11.40 4.63
N PHE A 248 5.60 -12.25 5.42
CA PHE A 248 4.55 -13.18 4.99
C PHE A 248 3.16 -12.68 5.36
N LEU A 249 2.26 -12.62 4.36
CA LEU A 249 0.88 -12.18 4.52
C LEU A 249 -0.09 -13.23 3.97
N PRO A 250 -0.90 -13.90 4.79
CA PRO A 250 -2.01 -14.71 4.32
C PRO A 250 -3.16 -13.80 3.85
N GLY A 251 -3.79 -14.19 2.75
CA GLY A 251 -4.90 -13.47 2.14
C GLY A 251 -6.23 -14.20 2.22
N PHE A 252 -7.29 -13.42 2.35
CA PHE A 252 -8.66 -13.88 2.21
C PHE A 252 -9.35 -13.21 1.02
N SER A 253 -10.49 -13.74 0.60
CA SER A 253 -11.28 -13.15 -0.49
C SER A 253 -12.65 -12.68 -0.02
N PHE A 254 -13.05 -11.47 -0.43
CA PHE A 254 -14.47 -11.09 -0.38
C PHE A 254 -15.25 -11.78 -1.48
N TYR A 255 -16.57 -11.84 -1.33
CA TYR A 255 -17.42 -12.40 -2.37
C TYR A 255 -17.44 -11.53 -3.65
N GLU A 256 -16.96 -12.08 -4.76
CA GLU A 256 -17.09 -11.48 -6.08
C GLU A 256 -18.46 -11.74 -6.68
N GLU A 257 -19.07 -10.69 -7.24
CA GLU A 257 -20.31 -10.81 -8.01
C GLU A 257 -20.19 -11.82 -9.18
N GLN A 258 -21.22 -12.63 -9.36
CA GLN A 258 -21.35 -13.67 -10.37
C GLN A 258 -20.33 -14.82 -10.25
N ASP A 259 -19.45 -14.79 -9.26
CA ASP A 259 -18.58 -15.93 -8.97
C ASP A 259 -19.41 -17.08 -8.38
N ARG A 260 -19.11 -18.28 -8.86
CA ARG A 260 -19.71 -19.53 -8.39
C ARG A 260 -18.89 -20.16 -7.27
N THR A 261 -17.70 -19.65 -7.02
CA THR A 261 -16.84 -20.08 -5.93
C THR A 261 -17.31 -19.43 -4.65
N HIS A 262 -17.58 -20.25 -3.64
CA HIS A 262 -17.92 -19.77 -2.30
C HIS A 262 -16.76 -20.06 -1.36
N TRP A 263 -15.83 -19.11 -1.27
CA TRP A 263 -14.72 -19.22 -0.30
C TRP A 263 -15.22 -19.10 1.14
N GLY A 264 -16.18 -18.18 1.38
CA GLY A 264 -16.81 -17.99 2.68
C GLY A 264 -15.91 -17.30 3.72
N ASP A 265 -14.89 -16.56 3.28
CA ASP A 265 -13.88 -16.04 4.19
C ASP A 265 -14.36 -14.84 5.03
N ALA A 266 -15.18 -13.96 4.43
CA ALA A 266 -15.82 -12.81 5.06
C ALA A 266 -17.19 -12.57 4.40
N GLU A 267 -18.26 -12.63 5.18
CA GLU A 267 -19.63 -12.48 4.67
C GLU A 267 -20.40 -11.38 5.38
N GLY A 268 -21.14 -10.60 4.59
CA GLY A 268 -22.03 -9.56 5.08
C GLY A 268 -21.28 -8.39 5.72
N ILE A 269 -22.02 -7.50 6.38
CA ILE A 269 -21.41 -6.40 7.14
C ILE A 269 -20.70 -6.96 8.36
N TYR A 270 -19.52 -6.43 8.68
CA TYR A 270 -18.77 -6.84 9.86
C TYR A 270 -19.63 -6.73 11.13
N ASP A 271 -19.69 -7.82 11.89
CA ASP A 271 -20.30 -7.89 13.23
C ASP A 271 -19.26 -8.49 14.18
N SER A 272 -18.88 -7.75 15.22
CA SER A 272 -17.88 -8.18 16.20
C SER A 272 -18.25 -9.46 16.96
N THR A 273 -19.53 -9.86 16.93
CA THR A 273 -20.02 -11.10 17.55
C THR A 273 -19.74 -12.32 16.68
N THR A 274 -19.88 -12.19 15.36
CA THR A 274 -19.77 -13.32 14.41
C THR A 274 -18.45 -13.33 13.65
N ALA A 275 -17.80 -12.17 13.50
CA ALA A 275 -16.50 -12.04 12.84
C ALA A 275 -15.44 -13.00 13.40
N PRO A 276 -15.33 -13.28 14.72
CA PRO A 276 -14.33 -14.22 15.24
C PRO A 276 -14.41 -15.65 14.66
N SER A 277 -15.54 -16.07 14.10
CA SER A 277 -15.67 -17.36 13.40
C SER A 277 -15.31 -17.33 11.91
N SER A 278 -15.11 -16.15 11.34
CA SER A 278 -14.74 -15.98 9.92
C SER A 278 -13.26 -16.29 9.68
N THR A 279 -12.93 -16.75 8.47
CA THR A 279 -11.54 -16.98 8.08
C THR A 279 -10.75 -15.68 8.01
N ALA A 280 -11.35 -14.58 7.55
CA ALA A 280 -10.70 -13.28 7.48
C ALA A 280 -10.24 -12.77 8.87
N TYR A 281 -11.10 -12.90 9.90
CA TYR A 281 -10.70 -12.57 11.27
C TYR A 281 -9.58 -13.47 11.77
N GLN A 282 -9.68 -14.78 11.52
CA GLN A 282 -8.67 -15.74 11.94
C GLN A 282 -7.31 -15.47 11.29
N TYR A 283 -7.28 -15.05 10.02
CA TYR A 283 -6.05 -14.63 9.34
C TYR A 283 -5.49 -13.34 9.92
N ALA A 284 -6.33 -12.36 10.26
CA ALA A 284 -5.87 -11.12 10.90
C ALA A 284 -5.14 -11.38 12.21
N ILE A 285 -5.59 -12.33 13.04
CA ILE A 285 -4.96 -12.64 14.34
C ILE A 285 -3.94 -13.78 14.33
N TRP A 286 -3.90 -14.61 13.28
CA TRP A 286 -2.99 -15.74 13.21
C TRP A 286 -1.53 -15.26 13.16
N GLN A 287 -0.64 -16.01 13.79
CA GLN A 287 0.80 -15.76 13.78
C GLN A 287 1.54 -17.10 13.56
N PRO A 288 2.62 -17.10 12.76
CA PRO A 288 3.59 -18.18 12.75
C PRO A 288 4.14 -18.48 14.15
N GLU A 289 4.51 -19.73 14.40
CA GLU A 289 5.18 -20.11 15.64
C GLU A 289 6.54 -19.41 15.82
N GLU A 290 7.21 -19.08 14.72
CA GLU A 290 8.55 -18.50 14.67
C GLU A 290 8.58 -16.98 14.88
N GLY A 291 7.43 -16.30 14.79
CA GLY A 291 7.36 -14.86 14.98
C GLY A 291 6.14 -14.21 14.34
N ALA A 292 6.03 -12.89 14.53
CA ALA A 292 4.92 -12.13 13.99
C ALA A 292 4.97 -12.08 12.45
N LYS A 293 3.83 -12.37 11.81
CA LYS A 293 3.61 -12.23 10.39
C LYS A 293 3.67 -10.77 9.95
N GLY A 294 3.84 -10.56 8.65
CA GLY A 294 3.93 -9.23 8.06
C GLY A 294 2.61 -8.47 7.95
N GLY A 295 1.47 -9.14 8.10
CA GLY A 295 0.17 -8.54 7.86
C GLY A 295 -0.86 -9.53 7.32
N PHE A 296 -1.96 -9.01 6.75
CA PHE A 296 -2.89 -9.77 5.91
C PHE A 296 -3.24 -8.99 4.65
N PHE A 297 -3.85 -9.67 3.68
CA PHE A 297 -4.44 -8.98 2.54
C PHE A 297 -5.85 -9.47 2.20
N ALA A 298 -6.60 -8.63 1.49
CA ALA A 298 -7.92 -8.96 0.99
C ALA A 298 -7.97 -8.88 -0.54
N TYR A 299 -8.53 -9.90 -1.18
CA TYR A 299 -8.89 -9.84 -2.59
C TYR A 299 -10.33 -9.33 -2.78
N ALA A 300 -10.56 -8.61 -3.88
CA ALA A 300 -11.82 -7.97 -4.23
C ALA A 300 -12.35 -7.01 -3.15
N VAL A 301 -11.49 -6.11 -2.64
CA VAL A 301 -11.84 -5.21 -1.52
C VAL A 301 -13.02 -4.27 -1.83
N ASP A 302 -13.28 -3.99 -3.11
CA ASP A 302 -14.45 -3.26 -3.56
C ASP A 302 -15.79 -3.96 -3.21
N ARG A 303 -15.73 -5.20 -2.72
CA ARG A 303 -16.84 -6.06 -2.30
C ARG A 303 -16.95 -6.23 -0.77
N ASP A 304 -16.18 -5.49 0.01
CA ASP A 304 -16.29 -5.50 1.48
C ASP A 304 -17.76 -5.32 1.90
N GLY A 305 -18.26 -6.25 2.73
CA GLY A 305 -19.63 -6.19 3.24
C GLY A 305 -20.65 -7.06 2.49
N LYS A 306 -20.26 -7.69 1.37
CA LYS A 306 -21.17 -8.49 0.56
C LYS A 306 -21.36 -9.90 1.11
N VAL A 307 -22.55 -10.45 0.90
CA VAL A 307 -22.88 -11.86 1.18
C VAL A 307 -22.79 -12.68 -0.10
N TYR A 308 -22.48 -13.98 0.01
CA TYR A 308 -22.47 -14.88 -1.13
C TYR A 308 -23.81 -14.86 -1.88
N GLY A 309 -23.74 -14.73 -3.20
CA GLY A 309 -24.90 -14.61 -4.11
C GLY A 309 -25.50 -13.22 -4.23
N ASP A 310 -25.01 -12.21 -3.49
CA ASP A 310 -25.40 -10.81 -3.74
C ASP A 310 -24.60 -10.22 -4.92
N ASP A 311 -25.14 -10.36 -6.13
CA ASP A 311 -24.51 -9.85 -7.36
C ASP A 311 -24.66 -8.33 -7.55
N THR A 312 -25.33 -7.61 -6.63
CA THR A 312 -25.53 -6.17 -6.80
C THR A 312 -24.24 -5.38 -6.60
N ILE A 313 -24.07 -4.30 -7.35
CA ILE A 313 -22.96 -3.36 -7.17
C ILE A 313 -23.44 -2.20 -6.28
N THR A 314 -22.94 -2.15 -5.04
CA THR A 314 -23.31 -1.11 -4.06
C THR A 314 -22.06 -0.52 -3.42
N LYS A 315 -22.19 0.68 -2.88
CA LYS A 315 -21.10 1.31 -2.12
C LYS A 315 -20.82 0.48 -0.86
N THR A 316 -19.56 0.46 -0.47
CA THR A 316 -19.09 -0.14 0.79
C THR A 316 -18.50 0.92 1.70
N ASP A 317 -18.67 0.73 3.00
CA ASP A 317 -18.04 1.54 4.05
C ASP A 317 -16.72 0.91 4.55
N PHE A 318 -16.32 -0.21 3.94
CA PHE A 318 -15.11 -0.98 4.25
C PHE A 318 -15.05 -1.47 5.70
N THR A 319 -16.21 -1.93 6.21
CA THR A 319 -16.37 -2.30 7.62
C THR A 319 -15.46 -3.46 8.02
N TRP A 320 -15.21 -4.42 7.14
CA TRP A 320 -14.28 -5.50 7.43
C TRP A 320 -12.84 -5.00 7.48
N MET A 321 -12.37 -4.30 6.45
CA MET A 321 -10.97 -3.87 6.39
C MET A 321 -10.58 -2.99 7.59
N ARG A 322 -11.42 -2.03 7.98
CA ARG A 322 -11.17 -1.18 9.17
C ARG A 322 -11.06 -1.99 10.45
N ASN A 323 -11.99 -2.91 10.68
CA ASN A 323 -12.02 -3.69 11.91
C ASN A 323 -10.93 -4.77 11.95
N LEU A 324 -10.62 -5.40 10.83
CA LEU A 324 -9.56 -6.40 10.75
C LEU A 324 -8.17 -5.78 10.94
N SER A 325 -7.90 -4.60 10.38
CA SER A 325 -6.66 -3.87 10.66
C SER A 325 -6.49 -3.63 12.15
N ARG A 326 -7.54 -3.09 12.81
CA ARG A 326 -7.50 -2.85 14.26
C ARG A 326 -7.27 -4.13 15.07
N VAL A 327 -7.96 -5.21 14.73
CA VAL A 327 -7.81 -6.51 15.40
C VAL A 327 -6.41 -7.08 15.20
N GLN A 328 -5.82 -6.91 14.01
CA GLN A 328 -4.43 -7.29 13.74
C GLN A 328 -3.46 -6.47 14.60
N ASP A 329 -3.64 -5.16 14.65
CA ASP A 329 -2.79 -4.25 15.45
C ASP A 329 -2.84 -4.62 16.94
N ASP A 330 -4.05 -4.85 17.46
CA ASP A 330 -4.27 -5.32 18.84
C ASP A 330 -3.53 -6.65 19.09
N ALA A 331 -3.63 -7.60 18.15
CA ALA A 331 -2.98 -8.92 18.26
C ALA A 331 -1.45 -8.84 18.14
N ALA A 332 -0.93 -7.86 17.40
CA ALA A 332 0.49 -7.57 17.26
C ALA A 332 1.04 -6.68 18.39
N GLY A 333 0.18 -6.15 19.27
CA GLY A 333 0.57 -5.22 20.34
C GLY A 333 1.00 -3.86 19.81
N VAL A 334 0.49 -3.45 18.65
CA VAL A 334 0.73 -2.12 18.09
C VAL A 334 -0.18 -1.12 18.79
N GLU A 335 0.43 -0.10 19.38
CA GLU A 335 -0.34 1.00 19.97
C GLU A 335 -1.06 1.78 18.87
N PRO A 336 -2.36 2.09 19.00
CA PRO A 336 -3.11 2.78 17.96
C PRO A 336 -2.47 4.15 17.70
N ALA A 337 -2.27 4.47 16.42
CA ALA A 337 -1.81 5.80 16.05
C ALA A 337 -2.81 6.85 16.59
N PRO A 338 -2.33 7.97 17.16
CA PRO A 338 -3.20 9.06 17.56
C PRO A 338 -4.13 9.51 16.42
N PRO A 339 -5.43 9.74 16.66
CA PRO A 339 -6.29 10.28 15.63
C PRO A 339 -5.78 11.66 15.19
N ALA A 340 -6.09 12.06 13.94
CA ALA A 340 -5.77 13.40 13.47
C ALA A 340 -6.35 14.46 14.42
N ALA A 341 -5.71 15.62 14.54
CA ALA A 341 -6.24 16.68 15.39
C ALA A 341 -7.60 17.19 14.86
N PRO A 342 -8.59 17.48 15.74
CA PRO A 342 -9.87 18.01 15.29
C PRO A 342 -9.70 19.42 14.72
N THR A 343 -10.59 19.86 13.83
CA THR A 343 -10.69 21.29 13.55
C THR A 343 -11.45 21.95 14.69
N ALA A 344 -11.10 23.20 15.02
CA ALA A 344 -11.78 23.96 16.06
C ALA A 344 -11.78 25.45 15.74
N ALA A 345 -12.87 26.13 16.11
CA ALA A 345 -12.99 27.58 16.07
C ALA A 345 -13.82 28.09 17.25
N VAL A 346 -13.52 29.32 17.68
CA VAL A 346 -14.32 30.04 18.68
C VAL A 346 -15.32 30.92 17.96
N ASP A 347 -16.62 30.77 18.25
CA ASP A 347 -17.68 31.62 17.71
C ASP A 347 -17.59 33.07 18.22
N ALA A 348 -18.29 33.98 17.53
CA ALA A 348 -18.30 35.41 17.85
C ALA A 348 -18.83 35.74 19.27
N ASP A 349 -19.63 34.85 19.85
CA ASP A 349 -20.14 34.97 21.22
C ASP A 349 -19.10 34.71 22.31
N ARG A 350 -17.93 34.19 21.91
CA ARG A 350 -16.75 33.85 22.72
C ARG A 350 -17.00 32.75 23.74
N VAL A 351 -18.09 32.00 23.61
CA VAL A 351 -18.47 30.94 24.54
C VAL A 351 -18.72 29.62 23.82
N THR A 352 -19.09 29.67 22.54
CA THR A 352 -19.29 28.47 21.72
C THR A 352 -18.03 28.12 20.94
N LEU A 353 -17.67 26.85 20.99
CA LEU A 353 -16.63 26.20 20.19
C LEU A 353 -17.30 25.25 19.19
N ARG A 354 -16.83 25.23 17.95
CA ARG A 354 -17.30 24.31 16.92
C ARG A 354 -16.16 23.79 16.08
N GLY A 355 -16.38 22.65 15.46
CA GLY A 355 -15.45 22.12 14.48
C GLY A 355 -15.89 20.78 13.94
N THR A 356 -14.93 20.10 13.34
CA THR A 356 -15.06 18.74 12.82
C THR A 356 -14.06 17.80 13.49
N GLY A 357 -14.42 16.53 13.59
CA GLY A 357 -13.59 15.47 14.15
C GLY A 357 -13.97 14.11 13.56
N VAL A 358 -13.35 13.05 14.08
CA VAL A 358 -13.70 11.67 13.75
C VAL A 358 -15.08 11.37 14.35
N ALA A 359 -16.02 10.87 13.54
CA ALA A 359 -17.38 10.57 14.00
C ALA A 359 -17.35 9.59 15.19
N GLY A 360 -18.11 9.89 16.25
CA GLY A 360 -18.12 9.09 17.48
C GLY A 360 -16.98 9.38 18.46
N ALA A 361 -15.99 10.19 18.10
CA ALA A 361 -14.90 10.59 19.00
C ALA A 361 -15.41 11.46 20.16
N GLU A 362 -14.66 11.50 21.26
CA GLU A 362 -14.86 12.47 22.34
C GLU A 362 -13.92 13.67 22.18
N ILE A 363 -14.49 14.87 22.01
CA ILE A 363 -13.76 16.14 22.04
C ILE A 363 -13.52 16.56 23.47
N SER A 364 -12.30 17.01 23.77
CA SER A 364 -11.93 17.64 25.03
C SER A 364 -11.45 19.07 24.79
N ALA A 365 -11.97 20.03 25.55
CA ALA A 365 -11.62 21.44 25.49
C ALA A 365 -11.13 21.94 26.85
N THR A 366 -9.87 22.41 26.90
CA THR A 366 -9.25 22.97 28.12
C THR A 366 -8.86 24.41 27.90
N THR A 367 -9.39 25.31 28.73
CA THR A 367 -9.09 26.75 28.65
C THR A 367 -7.87 27.10 29.49
N SER A 368 -6.96 27.90 28.92
CA SER A 368 -5.74 28.38 29.57
C SER A 368 -5.59 29.90 29.39
N GLY A 369 -4.78 30.53 30.24
CA GLY A 369 -4.50 31.97 30.23
C GLY A 369 -4.81 32.66 31.56
N PRO A 370 -4.58 33.98 31.65
CA PRO A 370 -4.75 34.72 32.88
C PRO A 370 -6.22 34.89 33.27
N GLY A 371 -6.45 35.15 34.56
CA GLY A 371 -7.78 35.34 35.12
C GLY A 371 -8.50 34.02 35.40
N ARG A 372 -9.82 34.10 35.64
CA ARG A 372 -10.63 32.89 35.80
C ARG A 372 -10.96 32.30 34.43
N THR A 373 -10.55 31.07 34.19
CA THR A 373 -10.82 30.32 32.97
C THR A 373 -12.18 29.61 33.04
N ALA A 374 -12.66 29.15 31.89
CA ALA A 374 -13.79 28.23 31.82
C ALA A 374 -13.38 26.84 32.35
N THR A 375 -14.34 26.08 32.86
CA THR A 375 -14.12 24.68 33.25
C THR A 375 -13.81 23.84 32.01
N ALA A 376 -13.00 22.79 32.15
CA ALA A 376 -12.80 21.82 31.06
C ALA A 376 -14.15 21.21 30.66
N ALA A 377 -14.35 21.04 29.35
CA ALA A 377 -15.60 20.58 28.79
C ALA A 377 -15.36 19.52 27.72
N THR A 378 -16.32 18.62 27.54
CA THR A 378 -16.27 17.57 26.50
C THR A 378 -17.53 17.54 25.66
N ALA A 379 -17.45 16.97 24.47
CA ALA A 379 -18.60 16.68 23.60
C ALA A 379 -18.31 15.49 22.68
N ALA A 380 -19.34 14.72 22.33
CA ALA A 380 -19.19 13.70 21.29
C ALA A 380 -19.25 14.34 19.90
N VAL A 381 -18.46 13.80 18.96
CA VAL A 381 -18.57 14.12 17.54
C VAL A 381 -19.76 13.36 16.96
N ALA A 382 -20.66 14.08 16.30
CA ALA A 382 -21.82 13.50 15.64
C ALA A 382 -21.43 12.61 14.46
N ALA A 383 -22.38 11.80 13.97
CA ALA A 383 -22.17 10.91 12.83
C ALA A 383 -21.78 11.66 11.54
N ASP A 384 -22.16 12.93 11.40
CA ASP A 384 -21.76 13.80 10.29
C ASP A 384 -20.38 14.45 10.47
N GLY A 385 -19.64 14.07 11.52
CA GLY A 385 -18.31 14.56 11.84
C GLY A 385 -18.30 15.93 12.54
N THR A 386 -19.45 16.52 12.84
CA THR A 386 -19.53 17.85 13.48
C THR A 386 -19.62 17.75 15.00
N TRP A 387 -19.11 18.76 15.70
CA TRP A 387 -19.24 18.86 17.15
C TRP A 387 -19.42 20.31 17.62
N THR A 388 -19.95 20.48 18.83
CA THR A 388 -20.11 21.80 19.45
C THR A 388 -19.94 21.69 20.96
N ILE A 389 -19.15 22.59 21.55
CA ILE A 389 -19.00 22.76 23.00
C ILE A 389 -19.45 24.18 23.36
N VAL A 390 -20.21 24.32 24.45
CA VAL A 390 -20.54 25.62 25.05
C VAL A 390 -19.81 25.72 26.38
N LEU A 391 -18.86 26.66 26.46
CA LEU A 391 -18.11 26.92 27.68
C LEU A 391 -19.03 27.52 28.75
N ASP A 392 -18.72 27.29 30.02
CA ASP A 392 -19.48 27.90 31.13
C ASP A 392 -19.21 29.41 31.27
N ARG A 393 -18.21 29.93 30.54
CA ARG A 393 -17.77 31.33 30.60
C ARG A 393 -17.20 31.79 29.25
N LYS A 394 -17.32 33.10 28.99
CA LYS A 394 -16.73 33.73 27.81
C LYS A 394 -15.21 33.76 27.91
N LEU A 395 -14.55 33.44 26.80
CA LEU A 395 -13.13 33.62 26.60
C LEU A 395 -12.80 35.12 26.54
N THR A 396 -11.81 35.52 27.33
CA THR A 396 -11.26 36.88 27.33
C THR A 396 -9.81 36.86 26.87
N PRO A 397 -9.40 37.66 25.86
CA PRO A 397 -8.00 37.74 25.49
C PRO A 397 -7.11 38.09 26.69
N PRO A 398 -5.94 37.44 26.87
CA PRO A 398 -5.27 36.53 25.93
C PRO A 398 -5.55 35.03 26.16
N GLN A 399 -6.70 34.65 26.73
CA GLN A 399 -7.06 33.24 26.92
C GLN A 399 -7.14 32.47 25.60
N SER A 400 -6.82 31.19 25.69
CA SER A 400 -6.83 30.20 24.61
C SER A 400 -7.57 28.94 25.06
N VAL A 401 -8.02 28.15 24.10
CA VAL A 401 -8.55 26.81 24.34
C VAL A 401 -7.72 25.81 23.56
N ALA A 402 -7.19 24.81 24.25
CA ALA A 402 -6.63 23.62 23.62
C ALA A 402 -7.77 22.62 23.40
N VAL A 403 -7.96 22.19 22.16
CA VAL A 403 -9.00 21.23 21.76
C VAL A 403 -8.34 20.00 21.17
N SER A 404 -8.63 18.83 21.73
CA SER A 404 -8.20 17.52 21.20
C SER A 404 -9.40 16.60 21.06
N GLN A 405 -9.22 15.48 20.37
CA GLN A 405 -10.21 14.41 20.29
C GLN A 405 -9.62 13.08 20.74
N SER A 406 -10.44 12.19 21.27
CA SER A 406 -10.07 10.82 21.62
C SER A 406 -10.95 9.82 20.89
N VAL A 407 -10.32 8.80 20.31
CA VAL A 407 -10.97 7.66 19.66
C VAL A 407 -10.42 6.41 20.33
N ASP A 408 -11.31 5.59 20.91
CA ASP A 408 -10.96 4.33 21.56
C ASP A 408 -9.83 4.42 22.61
N GLY A 409 -9.73 5.57 23.28
CA GLY A 409 -8.72 5.84 24.31
C GLY A 409 -7.43 6.50 23.81
N SER A 410 -7.22 6.58 22.49
CA SER A 410 -6.09 7.29 21.87
C SER A 410 -6.45 8.74 21.59
N ALA A 411 -5.70 9.67 22.19
CA ALA A 411 -5.91 11.10 22.05
C ALA A 411 -5.09 11.72 20.91
N SER A 412 -5.69 12.64 20.15
CA SER A 412 -5.00 13.45 19.15
C SER A 412 -4.08 14.48 19.79
N GLU A 413 -3.18 15.04 18.97
CA GLU A 413 -2.59 16.35 19.24
C GLU A 413 -3.69 17.41 19.44
N ALA A 414 -3.40 18.41 20.27
CA ALA A 414 -4.35 19.48 20.56
C ALA A 414 -4.19 20.65 19.58
N VAL A 415 -5.31 21.16 19.05
CA VAL A 415 -5.36 22.43 18.32
C VAL A 415 -5.63 23.56 19.30
N GLU A 416 -4.77 24.58 19.28
CA GLU A 416 -4.97 25.77 20.08
C GLU A 416 -5.80 26.82 19.32
N VAL A 417 -6.95 27.18 19.87
CA VAL A 417 -7.82 28.22 19.31
C VAL A 417 -7.91 29.42 20.24
N ARG A 418 -8.00 30.61 19.64
CA ARG A 418 -8.11 31.88 20.35
C ARG A 418 -9.19 32.73 19.70
N PHE A 419 -9.91 33.48 20.52
CA PHE A 419 -10.77 34.54 20.00
C PHE A 419 -9.91 35.68 19.45
N ARG A 420 -10.04 35.98 18.15
CA ARG A 420 -9.41 37.14 17.50
C ARG A 420 -10.49 38.18 17.18
N PRO A 421 -10.48 39.36 17.83
CA PRO A 421 -11.41 40.42 17.47
C PRO A 421 -11.17 40.87 16.01
N GLY A 422 -12.20 40.78 15.15
CA GLY A 422 -12.19 41.40 13.82
C GLY A 422 -11.85 40.50 12.62
N ALA A 423 -11.81 39.17 12.77
CA ALA A 423 -11.85 38.26 11.63
C ALA A 423 -13.30 38.17 11.13
N HIS A 424 -13.64 38.98 10.13
CA HIS A 424 -14.85 38.83 9.31
C HIS A 424 -14.45 38.45 7.90
#